data_AF-A0A5B9PBR2-F1
#
_entry.id   AF-A0A5B9PBR2-F1
#
_cell.length_a   1.000
_cell.length_b   1.000
_cell.length_c   1.000
_cell.angle_alpha   90.00
_cell.angle_beta   90.00
_cell.angle_gamma   90.00
#
_symmetry.space_group_name_H-M   'P 1'
#
loop_
_entity.id
_entity.type
_entity.pdbx_description
1 polymer ?
#
loop_
_entity_poly.entity_id
_entity_poly.type
_entity_poly.pdbx_seq_one_letter_code
_entity_poly.pdbx_strand_id
1 'polypeptide(L)'
;MQSLPKMALATVAAFTLMTVCLVAGTIDLTSLFDYENQTVPAYIQQDNTPPGNAIDNATATLGRVLFYDKNLSSDNTVSCASCHRQEFAFSELAVVSSGVNGVTGRHSMRLINSRFSDERRFFWDERADSLEEQVTQPIQDHAEMGFSGTNGDPDFDDLIVKLNATSYYKSLFTMAFGDSAITEARMQDAMAQFIRSIQSFDSKFDAGLTATNGNINAPFPNFSEEENLGKQLFLQAPQFQNPPPGQPRTGIRVGGGLGCAACHRGAEFAIDPQQGAQRNNGVIGVAFEPGSVDLTNSRSPTLRDILSPEGFANGPLMHDGSMSSIDDVLDHYNDITRDDTVNPNLDPRLHGGPNGPGQKLMMTQQERDAVTAFLKTLSGNDVYTNERWSDPFDGDGSLGLIGNVTFDPVEINDANEQRSNVETVTVRFNGDVTIEPGAISILQRSTKTAESNESVTISVDEQFSGGQTVATIQFDSHTRNANGSLEDGNYQLSIAGHLVLRDGIPMGEDYTFGNVEADAFYTHYGDVTGDRTVNIFDLLSFRQVYGSVDGDVNYDVNLDYDAGGAVNVFDLLPFRQRYGSTLPFEFASGKRALVSDGSGDAKPVKTSGGVARGK
;
A
#
# COMPACT_ATOMS: atom_id res chain seq x y z
N MET A 1 -12.43 73.92 -15.90
CA MET A 1 -11.77 73.61 -14.62
C MET A 1 -12.79 72.92 -13.73
N GLN A 2 -12.72 71.59 -13.63
CA GLN A 2 -13.05 70.81 -12.43
C GLN A 2 -12.71 69.33 -12.74
N SER A 3 -11.95 68.75 -11.82
CA SER A 3 -11.20 67.49 -11.93
C SER A 3 -12.08 66.24 -11.83
N LEU A 4 -11.83 65.27 -12.71
CA LEU A 4 -12.33 63.89 -12.60
C LEU A 4 -11.70 63.17 -11.39
N PRO A 5 -12.42 62.27 -10.70
CA PRO A 5 -11.93 61.60 -9.51
C PRO A 5 -10.98 60.45 -9.84
N LYS A 6 -9.97 60.27 -8.99
CA LYS A 6 -9.00 59.17 -9.02
C LYS A 6 -9.68 57.86 -8.63
N MET A 7 -9.68 56.87 -9.52
CA MET A 7 -9.98 55.48 -9.18
C MET A 7 -8.86 54.89 -8.33
N ALA A 8 -9.22 54.29 -7.20
CA ALA A 8 -8.32 53.54 -6.34
C ALA A 8 -7.89 52.24 -7.04
N LEU A 9 -6.58 51.99 -7.07
CA LEU A 9 -5.99 50.76 -7.57
C LEU A 9 -6.24 49.65 -6.52
N ALA A 10 -7.08 48.68 -6.84
CA ALA A 10 -7.19 47.46 -6.05
C ALA A 10 -5.96 46.58 -6.34
N THR A 11 -5.15 46.32 -5.32
CA THR A 11 -4.08 45.32 -5.34
C THR A 11 -4.68 43.93 -5.58
N VAL A 12 -4.50 43.41 -6.79
CA VAL A 12 -4.74 42.00 -7.11
C VAL A 12 -3.56 41.22 -6.52
N ALA A 13 -3.81 40.44 -5.47
CA ALA A 13 -2.86 39.45 -5.00
C ALA A 13 -2.69 38.40 -6.11
N ALA A 14 -1.51 38.34 -6.71
CA ALA A 14 -1.16 37.29 -7.65
C ALA A 14 -1.00 35.99 -6.84
N PHE A 15 -2.01 35.13 -6.89
CA PHE A 15 -1.83 33.72 -6.58
C PHE A 15 -0.98 33.13 -7.71
N THR A 16 0.29 32.87 -7.43
CA THR A 16 1.12 31.97 -8.24
C THR A 16 0.44 30.59 -8.20
N LEU A 17 -0.31 30.28 -9.26
CA LEU A 17 -0.77 28.93 -9.52
C LEU A 17 0.49 28.10 -9.82
N MET A 18 0.97 27.38 -8.82
CA MET A 18 2.03 26.39 -9.02
C MET A 18 1.38 25.25 -9.79
N THR A 19 1.58 25.23 -11.10
CA THR A 19 1.14 24.13 -11.95
C THR A 19 1.97 22.91 -11.57
N VAL A 20 1.48 22.09 -10.65
CA VAL A 20 2.02 20.75 -10.45
C VAL A 20 1.63 19.98 -11.70
N CYS A 21 2.60 19.79 -12.58
CA CYS A 21 2.47 18.90 -13.72
C CYS A 21 2.58 17.48 -13.15
N LEU A 22 1.48 16.93 -12.65
CA LEU A 22 1.42 15.53 -12.22
C LEU A 22 1.56 14.69 -13.49
N VAL A 23 2.68 13.99 -13.58
CA VAL A 23 2.89 12.94 -14.57
C VAL A 23 2.22 11.71 -13.97
N ALA A 24 1.39 11.01 -14.75
CA ALA A 24 0.90 9.70 -14.35
C ALA A 24 2.08 8.80 -13.92
N GLY A 25 1.83 7.81 -13.07
CA GLY A 25 2.89 6.92 -12.59
C GLY A 25 3.89 7.54 -11.62
N THR A 26 3.60 8.69 -10.99
CA THR A 26 4.48 9.27 -9.97
C THR A 26 3.72 9.75 -8.74
N ILE A 27 4.20 9.39 -7.54
CA ILE A 27 3.73 9.95 -6.26
C ILE A 27 4.81 10.89 -5.70
N ASP A 28 4.44 12.13 -5.41
CA ASP A 28 5.29 13.06 -4.66
C ASP A 28 5.06 12.89 -3.16
N LEU A 29 6.02 12.27 -2.49
CA LEU A 29 5.95 11.98 -1.06
C LEU A 29 5.94 13.27 -0.21
N THR A 30 6.37 14.42 -0.77
CA THR A 30 6.34 15.73 -0.09
C THR A 30 5.01 16.47 -0.26
N SER A 31 4.12 15.98 -1.14
CA SER A 31 2.87 16.65 -1.50
C SER A 31 1.74 15.63 -1.75
N LEU A 32 1.39 14.88 -0.71
CA LEU A 32 0.29 13.91 -0.76
C LEU A 32 -1.09 14.56 -0.90
N PHE A 33 -2.05 13.81 -1.44
CA PHE A 33 -3.46 14.21 -1.42
C PHE A 33 -3.99 14.27 0.02
N ASP A 34 -4.89 15.22 0.28
CA ASP A 34 -5.50 15.42 1.61
C ASP A 34 -6.67 14.46 1.86
N TYR A 35 -6.35 13.24 2.30
CA TYR A 35 -7.30 12.21 2.77
C TYR A 35 -7.81 12.45 4.18
N GLU A 36 -7.02 13.08 5.04
CA GLU A 36 -7.32 13.32 6.45
C GLU A 36 -8.42 14.38 6.62
N ASN A 37 -8.31 15.53 5.95
CA ASN A 37 -9.17 16.69 6.19
C ASN A 37 -10.30 16.82 5.17
N GLN A 38 -10.82 15.69 4.69
CA GLN A 38 -11.95 15.67 3.78
C GLN A 38 -13.18 16.34 4.41
N THR A 39 -13.84 17.21 3.65
CA THR A 39 -15.08 17.83 4.11
C THR A 39 -16.18 16.76 4.16
N VAL A 40 -16.69 16.52 5.36
CA VAL A 40 -17.87 15.70 5.59
C VAL A 40 -19.04 16.63 5.93
N PRO A 41 -20.17 16.58 5.20
CA PRO A 41 -21.31 17.42 5.51
C PRO A 41 -21.85 17.18 6.93
N ALA A 42 -22.29 18.25 7.61
CA ALA A 42 -22.74 18.17 8.99
C ALA A 42 -24.00 17.31 9.24
N TYR A 43 -24.71 16.91 8.18
CA TYR A 43 -25.86 16.00 8.27
C TYR A 43 -25.48 14.52 8.27
N ILE A 44 -24.22 14.18 7.96
CA ILE A 44 -23.69 12.83 8.09
C ILE A 44 -23.39 12.58 9.57
N GLN A 45 -23.94 11.50 10.14
CA GLN A 45 -23.85 11.24 11.60
C GLN A 45 -23.16 9.91 11.93
N GLN A 46 -22.89 9.09 10.92
CA GLN A 46 -22.41 7.72 11.06
C GLN A 46 -20.98 7.65 10.56
N ASP A 47 -20.12 7.01 11.33
CA ASP A 47 -18.73 6.76 10.95
C ASP A 47 -18.30 5.42 11.57
N ASN A 48 -17.96 4.45 10.73
CA ASN A 48 -17.50 3.13 11.15
C ASN A 48 -15.97 3.03 11.27
N THR A 49 -15.24 4.14 11.15
CA THR A 49 -13.78 4.16 11.31
C THR A 49 -13.39 3.76 12.74
N PRO A 50 -12.57 2.72 12.93
CA PRO A 50 -12.13 2.32 14.25
C PRO A 50 -11.10 3.33 14.81
N PRO A 51 -11.04 3.56 16.14
CA PRO A 51 -10.13 4.53 16.73
C PRO A 51 -8.64 4.31 16.43
N GLY A 52 -8.23 3.08 16.10
CA GLY A 52 -6.85 2.71 15.80
C GLY A 52 -6.44 2.85 14.33
N ASN A 53 -7.37 3.17 13.43
CA ASN A 53 -7.11 3.28 11.99
C ASN A 53 -7.85 4.49 11.39
N ALA A 54 -7.65 5.65 12.01
CA ALA A 54 -8.15 6.93 11.48
C ALA A 54 -7.45 7.27 10.16
N ILE A 55 -8.16 7.88 9.22
CA ILE A 55 -7.60 8.22 7.91
C ILE A 55 -6.52 9.30 8.07
N ASP A 56 -5.32 9.00 7.59
CA ASP A 56 -4.22 9.95 7.40
C ASP A 56 -3.72 9.92 5.94
N ASN A 57 -3.02 10.97 5.52
CA ASN A 57 -2.63 11.12 4.12
C ASN A 57 -1.63 10.05 3.66
N ALA A 58 -0.71 9.66 4.52
CA ALA A 58 0.39 8.75 4.20
C ALA A 58 -0.11 7.32 4.03
N THR A 59 -0.88 6.85 5.01
CA THR A 59 -1.42 5.49 5.05
C THR A 59 -2.51 5.28 4.00
N ALA A 60 -3.38 6.27 3.76
CA ALA A 60 -4.33 6.22 2.64
C ALA A 60 -3.64 6.25 1.27
N THR A 61 -2.51 6.96 1.12
CA THR A 61 -1.72 6.93 -0.12
C THR A 61 -1.15 5.53 -0.38
N LEU A 62 -0.58 4.88 0.64
CA LEU A 62 -0.14 3.48 0.53
C LEU A 62 -1.32 2.56 0.18
N GLY A 63 -2.49 2.76 0.80
CA GLY A 63 -3.71 2.02 0.49
C GLY A 63 -4.15 2.17 -0.96
N ARG A 64 -4.04 3.38 -1.52
CA ARG A 64 -4.30 3.64 -2.95
C ARG A 64 -3.35 2.84 -3.83
N VAL A 65 -2.06 2.83 -3.52
CA VAL A 65 -1.07 2.03 -4.28
C VAL A 65 -1.44 0.55 -4.23
N LEU A 66 -1.66 -0.01 -3.04
CA LEU A 66 -2.08 -1.41 -2.87
C LEU A 66 -3.34 -1.73 -3.67
N PHE A 67 -4.37 -0.88 -3.62
CA PHE A 67 -5.65 -1.11 -4.28
C PHE A 67 -5.53 -1.26 -5.81
N TYR A 68 -4.61 -0.51 -6.43
CA TYR A 68 -4.42 -0.52 -7.88
C TYR A 68 -3.33 -1.50 -8.35
N ASP A 69 -2.44 -1.94 -7.46
CA ASP A 69 -1.27 -2.73 -7.82
C ASP A 69 -1.62 -4.19 -8.14
N LYS A 70 -1.26 -4.62 -9.35
CA LYS A 70 -1.41 -6.01 -9.79
C LYS A 70 -0.41 -6.97 -9.14
N ASN A 71 0.64 -6.47 -8.49
CA ASN A 71 1.55 -7.32 -7.71
C ASN A 71 0.84 -8.02 -6.54
N LEU A 72 -0.37 -7.57 -6.15
CA LEU A 72 -1.18 -8.26 -5.16
C LEU A 72 -1.83 -9.55 -5.66
N SER A 73 -1.84 -9.86 -6.97
CA SER A 73 -2.26 -11.18 -7.46
C SER A 73 -1.07 -12.10 -7.71
N SER A 74 -1.29 -13.41 -7.59
CA SER A 74 -0.25 -14.44 -7.71
C SER A 74 0.40 -14.48 -9.10
N ASP A 75 -0.31 -14.05 -10.14
CA ASP A 75 0.13 -14.03 -11.54
C ASP A 75 0.37 -12.62 -12.12
N ASN A 76 0.25 -11.57 -11.31
CA ASN A 76 0.38 -10.16 -11.70
C ASN A 76 -0.67 -9.63 -12.72
N THR A 77 -1.85 -10.24 -12.80
CA THR A 77 -2.89 -9.82 -13.77
C THR A 77 -4.04 -9.01 -13.16
N VAL A 78 -4.31 -9.17 -11.87
CA VAL A 78 -5.50 -8.63 -11.18
C VAL A 78 -5.09 -7.74 -10.00
N SER A 79 -5.80 -6.64 -9.81
CA SER A 79 -5.76 -5.79 -8.61
C SER A 79 -7.18 -5.55 -8.10
N CYS A 80 -7.36 -4.93 -6.94
CA CYS A 80 -8.70 -4.58 -6.44
C CYS A 80 -9.48 -3.74 -7.47
N ALA A 81 -8.78 -2.80 -8.12
CA ALA A 81 -9.32 -1.94 -9.17
C ALA A 81 -9.76 -2.67 -10.45
N SER A 82 -9.36 -3.94 -10.64
CA SER A 82 -9.82 -4.75 -11.78
C SER A 82 -11.32 -5.07 -11.70
N CYS A 83 -11.84 -5.22 -10.47
CA CYS A 83 -13.25 -5.50 -10.17
C CYS A 83 -13.97 -4.25 -9.59
N HIS A 84 -13.23 -3.33 -8.98
CA HIS A 84 -13.74 -2.10 -8.38
C HIS A 84 -13.25 -0.87 -9.15
N ARG A 85 -13.82 -0.65 -10.35
CA ARG A 85 -13.39 0.38 -11.29
C ARG A 85 -14.00 1.74 -10.97
N GLN A 86 -13.16 2.77 -10.85
CA GLN A 86 -13.57 4.11 -10.43
C GLN A 86 -14.67 4.69 -11.34
N GLU A 87 -14.57 4.48 -12.66
CA GLU A 87 -15.54 4.97 -13.65
C GLU A 87 -16.95 4.39 -13.49
N PHE A 88 -17.09 3.32 -12.70
CA PHE A 88 -18.37 2.72 -12.32
C PHE A 88 -18.60 2.80 -10.80
N ALA A 89 -18.18 3.91 -10.18
CA ALA A 89 -18.32 4.12 -8.74
C ALA A 89 -17.71 2.98 -7.90
N PHE A 90 -16.54 2.50 -8.32
CA PHE A 90 -15.81 1.38 -7.71
C PHE A 90 -16.59 0.05 -7.74
N SER A 91 -17.23 -0.24 -8.87
CA SER A 91 -17.82 -1.54 -9.23
C SER A 91 -17.45 -1.88 -10.68
N GLU A 92 -18.19 -2.76 -11.35
CA GLU A 92 -17.91 -3.21 -12.70
C GLU A 92 -19.18 -3.56 -13.49
N LEU A 93 -19.03 -3.72 -14.80
CA LEU A 93 -20.13 -4.11 -15.69
C LEU A 93 -20.32 -5.63 -15.80
N ALA A 94 -19.37 -6.44 -15.33
CA ALA A 94 -19.50 -7.89 -15.34
C ALA A 94 -20.46 -8.34 -14.23
N VAL A 95 -21.18 -9.45 -14.48
CA VAL A 95 -22.10 -10.05 -13.50
C VAL A 95 -21.32 -10.57 -12.28
N VAL A 96 -20.23 -11.29 -12.54
CA VAL A 96 -19.20 -11.66 -11.54
C VAL A 96 -17.83 -11.36 -12.12
N SER A 97 -16.87 -11.12 -11.24
CA SER A 97 -15.54 -10.67 -11.60
C SER A 97 -14.67 -11.84 -12.03
N SER A 98 -13.75 -11.61 -12.97
CA SER A 98 -12.72 -12.59 -13.32
C SER A 98 -11.49 -12.40 -12.44
N GLY A 99 -11.08 -13.45 -11.73
CA GLY A 99 -9.83 -13.48 -10.98
C GLY A 99 -8.78 -14.38 -11.64
N VAL A 100 -7.73 -14.73 -10.91
CA VAL A 100 -6.57 -15.46 -11.43
C VAL A 100 -6.87 -16.92 -11.77
N ASN A 101 -7.74 -17.58 -10.97
CA ASN A 101 -8.07 -19.00 -11.14
C ASN A 101 -9.58 -19.25 -11.37
N GLY A 102 -10.38 -18.21 -11.60
CA GLY A 102 -11.81 -18.38 -11.79
C GLY A 102 -12.60 -17.09 -11.83
N VAL A 103 -13.83 -17.16 -11.32
CA VAL A 103 -14.71 -16.01 -11.16
C VAL A 103 -15.17 -15.90 -9.71
N THR A 104 -15.52 -14.70 -9.26
CA THR A 104 -16.10 -14.49 -7.93
C THR A 104 -17.45 -15.20 -7.81
N GLY A 105 -17.82 -15.60 -6.59
CA GLY A 105 -19.14 -16.19 -6.32
C GLY A 105 -20.30 -15.19 -6.34
N ARG A 106 -20.00 -13.89 -6.25
CA ARG A 106 -20.97 -12.79 -6.19
C ARG A 106 -20.46 -11.58 -6.97
N HIS A 107 -21.39 -10.73 -7.39
CA HIS A 107 -21.08 -9.44 -8.01
C HIS A 107 -20.27 -8.54 -7.05
N SER A 108 -19.30 -7.81 -7.56
CA SER A 108 -18.47 -6.89 -6.77
C SER A 108 -19.30 -5.71 -6.27
N MET A 109 -19.25 -5.44 -4.96
CA MET A 109 -20.00 -4.33 -4.37
C MET A 109 -19.36 -2.99 -4.74
N ARG A 110 -20.18 -1.98 -5.07
CA ARG A 110 -19.73 -0.57 -5.10
C ARG A 110 -19.12 -0.19 -3.75
N LEU A 111 -18.02 0.58 -3.77
CA LEU A 111 -17.28 0.95 -2.55
C LEU A 111 -17.59 2.36 -2.00
N ILE A 112 -18.50 3.09 -2.65
CA ILE A 112 -18.86 4.46 -2.29
C ILE A 112 -19.35 4.57 -0.84
N ASN A 113 -18.84 5.58 -0.11
CA ASN A 113 -19.28 5.94 1.24
C ASN A 113 -19.27 4.76 2.24
N SER A 114 -18.40 3.76 2.04
CA SER A 114 -18.28 2.56 2.89
C SER A 114 -18.03 2.91 4.37
N ARG A 115 -17.43 4.06 4.64
CA ARG A 115 -17.18 4.66 5.96
C ARG A 115 -18.45 5.05 6.72
N PHE A 116 -19.46 5.56 6.01
CA PHE A 116 -20.58 6.27 6.63
C PHE A 116 -21.81 5.37 6.76
N SER A 117 -21.67 4.28 7.52
CA SER A 117 -22.78 3.37 7.81
C SER A 117 -22.71 2.83 9.24
N ASP A 118 -23.87 2.46 9.79
CA ASP A 118 -23.93 1.82 11.12
C ASP A 118 -23.45 0.36 11.08
N GLU A 119 -23.49 -0.27 9.91
CA GLU A 119 -22.97 -1.61 9.67
C GLU A 119 -21.43 -1.60 9.66
N ARG A 120 -20.83 -2.60 10.31
CA ARG A 120 -19.38 -2.76 10.44
C ARG A 120 -18.86 -4.06 9.85
N ARG A 121 -19.75 -5.00 9.50
CA ARG A 121 -19.39 -6.27 8.86
C ARG A 121 -19.48 -6.18 7.35
N PHE A 122 -18.52 -6.77 6.64
CA PHE A 122 -18.31 -6.62 5.20
C PHE A 122 -18.59 -7.90 4.40
N PHE A 123 -18.66 -7.73 3.09
CA PHE A 123 -19.28 -8.61 2.10
C PHE A 123 -20.81 -8.66 2.13
N TRP A 124 -21.38 -9.24 1.06
CA TRP A 124 -22.81 -9.53 0.93
C TRP A 124 -23.37 -10.40 2.07
N ASP A 125 -22.57 -11.31 2.61
CA ASP A 125 -22.92 -12.23 3.71
C ASP A 125 -22.38 -11.82 5.08
N GLU A 126 -21.84 -10.60 5.20
CA GLU A 126 -21.33 -10.06 6.47
C GLU A 126 -20.25 -10.93 7.14
N ARG A 127 -19.53 -11.77 6.38
CA ARG A 127 -18.58 -12.74 6.95
C ARG A 127 -17.30 -12.14 7.54
N ALA A 128 -16.96 -10.90 7.17
CA ALA A 128 -15.82 -10.18 7.73
C ALA A 128 -16.31 -9.19 8.80
N ASP A 129 -15.70 -9.18 9.98
CA ASP A 129 -16.17 -8.36 11.11
C ASP A 129 -15.75 -6.87 10.98
N SER A 130 -14.88 -6.55 10.03
CA SER A 130 -14.36 -5.21 9.77
C SER A 130 -13.91 -5.04 8.32
N LEU A 131 -13.66 -3.78 7.91
CA LEU A 131 -13.11 -3.50 6.58
C LEU A 131 -11.66 -3.98 6.50
N GLU A 132 -10.90 -3.77 7.59
CA GLU A 132 -9.53 -4.23 7.76
C GLU A 132 -9.41 -5.73 7.50
N GLU A 133 -10.27 -6.54 8.13
CA GLU A 133 -10.27 -7.98 7.86
C GLU A 133 -10.69 -8.30 6.42
N GLN A 134 -11.65 -7.55 5.86
CA GLN A 134 -12.18 -7.82 4.54
C GLN A 134 -11.14 -7.63 3.43
N VAL A 135 -10.29 -6.61 3.51
CA VAL A 135 -9.44 -6.19 2.37
C VAL A 135 -8.36 -7.20 2.00
N THR A 136 -7.94 -8.10 2.90
CA THR A 136 -6.96 -9.16 2.57
C THR A 136 -7.61 -10.50 2.21
N GLN A 137 -8.90 -10.70 2.49
CA GLN A 137 -9.58 -11.93 2.10
C GLN A 137 -9.62 -12.18 0.58
N PRO A 138 -9.89 -11.19 -0.30
CA PRO A 138 -9.76 -11.36 -1.75
C PRO A 138 -8.35 -11.73 -2.21
N ILE A 139 -7.33 -11.24 -1.49
CA ILE A 139 -5.93 -11.56 -1.77
C ILE A 139 -5.68 -13.07 -1.55
N GLN A 140 -6.26 -13.59 -0.47
CA GLN A 140 -6.15 -14.99 -0.03
C GLN A 140 -7.15 -15.93 -0.72
N ASP A 141 -8.12 -15.43 -1.47
CA ASP A 141 -9.08 -16.26 -2.18
C ASP A 141 -8.44 -16.87 -3.44
N HIS A 142 -8.63 -18.17 -3.62
CA HIS A 142 -8.05 -18.94 -4.74
C HIS A 142 -8.53 -18.44 -6.10
N ALA A 143 -9.83 -18.14 -6.23
CA ALA A 143 -10.43 -17.73 -7.49
C ALA A 143 -10.17 -16.25 -7.80
N GLU A 144 -10.03 -15.40 -6.78
CA GLU A 144 -9.83 -13.96 -6.91
C GLU A 144 -8.36 -13.60 -7.20
N MET A 145 -7.51 -13.40 -6.20
CA MET A 145 -6.12 -12.94 -6.40
C MET A 145 -5.07 -14.03 -6.13
N GLY A 146 -5.45 -15.15 -5.51
CA GLY A 146 -4.71 -16.41 -5.58
C GLY A 146 -3.48 -16.54 -4.70
N PHE A 147 -3.35 -15.78 -3.60
CA PHE A 147 -2.38 -16.07 -2.53
C PHE A 147 -3.02 -16.98 -1.46
N SER A 148 -3.63 -18.07 -1.92
CA SER A 148 -4.48 -18.94 -1.09
C SER A 148 -3.73 -20.02 -0.31
N GLY A 149 -2.49 -20.35 -0.71
CA GLY A 149 -1.76 -21.52 -0.20
C GLY A 149 -2.41 -22.86 -0.55
N THR A 150 -3.38 -22.88 -1.49
CA THR A 150 -4.11 -24.09 -1.90
C THR A 150 -3.95 -24.35 -3.39
N ASN A 151 -4.13 -25.60 -3.83
CA ASN A 151 -4.10 -25.99 -5.25
C ASN A 151 -2.81 -25.61 -6.02
N GLY A 152 -1.70 -25.38 -5.31
CA GLY A 152 -0.43 -24.97 -5.91
C GLY A 152 -0.21 -23.45 -5.96
N ASP A 153 -1.17 -22.66 -5.47
CA ASP A 153 -1.01 -21.24 -5.27
C ASP A 153 0.04 -20.94 -4.18
N PRO A 154 0.77 -19.82 -4.30
CA PRO A 154 1.52 -19.26 -3.18
C PRO A 154 0.57 -18.85 -2.03
N ASP A 155 1.12 -18.65 -0.84
CA ASP A 155 0.36 -18.14 0.32
C ASP A 155 0.64 -16.65 0.59
N PHE A 156 0.01 -16.10 1.64
CA PHE A 156 0.17 -14.68 1.96
C PHE A 156 1.62 -14.32 2.38
N ASP A 157 2.39 -15.26 2.95
CA ASP A 157 3.79 -15.01 3.31
C ASP A 157 4.65 -14.85 2.04
N ASP A 158 4.36 -15.62 0.99
CA ASP A 158 4.98 -15.44 -0.34
C ASP A 158 4.67 -14.05 -0.93
N LEU A 159 3.45 -13.52 -0.73
CA LEU A 159 3.12 -12.15 -1.11
C LEU A 159 3.98 -11.14 -0.34
N ILE A 160 4.13 -11.30 0.98
CA ILE A 160 4.99 -10.40 1.78
C ILE A 160 6.44 -10.43 1.26
N VAL A 161 6.98 -11.59 0.90
CA VAL A 161 8.31 -11.69 0.27
C VAL A 161 8.36 -10.92 -1.05
N LYS A 162 7.35 -11.08 -1.90
CA LYS A 162 7.23 -10.37 -3.18
C LYS A 162 7.17 -8.86 -3.00
N LEU A 163 6.35 -8.35 -2.07
CA LEU A 163 6.25 -6.92 -1.80
C LEU A 163 7.54 -6.35 -1.21
N ASN A 164 8.26 -7.12 -0.38
CA ASN A 164 9.58 -6.73 0.13
C ASN A 164 10.64 -6.61 -0.99
N ALA A 165 10.49 -7.33 -2.10
CA ALA A 165 11.37 -7.22 -3.27
C ALA A 165 11.00 -6.06 -4.21
N THR A 166 9.84 -5.43 -4.00
CA THR A 166 9.35 -4.33 -4.83
C THR A 166 9.75 -2.99 -4.23
N SER A 167 10.58 -2.24 -4.97
CA SER A 167 11.35 -1.09 -4.45
C SER A 167 10.51 0.03 -3.83
N TYR A 168 9.37 0.38 -4.42
CA TYR A 168 8.55 1.49 -3.94
C TYR A 168 7.83 1.19 -2.62
N TYR A 169 7.54 -0.08 -2.31
CA TYR A 169 6.79 -0.39 -1.08
C TYR A 169 7.56 -0.03 0.17
N LYS A 170 8.87 -0.28 0.23
CA LYS A 170 9.65 0.03 1.43
C LYS A 170 9.57 1.52 1.78
N SER A 171 9.68 2.39 0.78
CA SER A 171 9.51 3.84 0.95
C SER A 171 8.09 4.21 1.37
N LEU A 172 7.06 3.64 0.76
CA LEU A 172 5.66 3.92 1.10
C LEU A 172 5.27 3.44 2.50
N PHE A 173 5.75 2.26 2.92
CA PHE A 173 5.53 1.74 4.28
C PHE A 173 6.29 2.56 5.32
N THR A 174 7.52 2.97 5.03
CA THR A 174 8.29 3.84 5.94
C THR A 174 7.62 5.21 6.08
N MET A 175 7.06 5.74 4.99
CA MET A 175 6.28 6.98 5.00
C MET A 175 4.97 6.85 5.80
N ALA A 176 4.25 5.72 5.69
CA ALA A 176 2.99 5.48 6.40
C ALA A 176 3.15 5.10 7.88
N PHE A 177 4.15 4.27 8.21
CA PHE A 177 4.28 3.63 9.52
C PHE A 177 5.59 3.93 10.27
N GLY A 178 6.50 4.70 9.67
CA GLY A 178 7.80 5.07 10.25
C GLY A 178 8.91 4.04 10.05
N ASP A 179 8.61 2.88 9.48
CA ASP A 179 9.59 1.85 9.13
C ASP A 179 9.14 1.02 7.90
N SER A 180 10.06 0.27 7.29
CA SER A 180 9.82 -0.43 6.04
C SER A 180 9.12 -1.78 6.18
N ALA A 181 8.70 -2.18 7.39
CA ALA A 181 8.14 -3.50 7.61
C ALA A 181 6.75 -3.64 6.96
N ILE A 182 6.64 -4.63 6.09
CA ILE A 182 5.40 -4.99 5.40
C ILE A 182 4.76 -6.15 6.17
N THR A 183 3.55 -5.95 6.66
CA THR A 183 2.77 -6.98 7.37
C THR A 183 1.32 -6.95 6.88
N GLU A 184 0.61 -8.07 7.00
CA GLU A 184 -0.82 -8.13 6.66
C GLU A 184 -1.61 -7.04 7.38
N ALA A 185 -1.42 -6.88 8.68
CA ALA A 185 -2.11 -5.86 9.48
C ALA A 185 -1.92 -4.43 8.93
N ARG A 186 -0.69 -4.07 8.52
CA ARG A 186 -0.41 -2.76 7.94
C ARG A 186 -1.02 -2.59 6.55
N MET A 187 -1.06 -3.66 5.75
CA MET A 187 -1.78 -3.67 4.48
C MET A 187 -3.30 -3.48 4.69
N GLN A 188 -3.86 -4.16 5.69
CA GLN A 188 -5.26 -4.03 6.09
C GLN A 188 -5.58 -2.60 6.49
N ASP A 189 -4.75 -2.00 7.37
CA ASP A 189 -4.91 -0.62 7.81
C ASP A 189 -4.90 0.35 6.62
N ALA A 190 -3.88 0.26 5.76
CA ALA A 190 -3.70 1.12 4.59
C ALA A 190 -4.86 1.04 3.59
N MET A 191 -5.22 -0.17 3.14
CA MET A 191 -6.31 -0.36 2.18
C MET A 191 -7.66 0.07 2.77
N ALA A 192 -7.91 -0.21 4.05
CA ALA A 192 -9.14 0.21 4.71
C ALA A 192 -9.24 1.74 4.82
N GLN A 193 -8.15 2.46 5.08
CA GLN A 193 -8.15 3.93 5.04
C GLN A 193 -8.47 4.47 3.64
N PHE A 194 -7.84 3.92 2.60
CA PHE A 194 -8.11 4.31 1.21
C PHE A 194 -9.58 4.11 0.84
N ILE A 195 -10.14 2.92 1.12
CA ILE A 195 -11.54 2.60 0.81
C ILE A 195 -12.51 3.48 1.62
N ARG A 196 -12.24 3.75 2.90
CA ARG A 196 -13.05 4.69 3.70
C ARG A 196 -12.95 6.13 3.23
N SER A 197 -11.88 6.47 2.52
CA SER A 197 -11.70 7.80 1.95
C SER A 197 -12.59 8.05 0.74
N ILE A 198 -13.09 7.01 0.07
CA ILE A 198 -13.94 7.12 -1.13
C ILE A 198 -15.31 7.65 -0.72
N GLN A 199 -15.56 8.93 -1.00
CA GLN A 199 -16.80 9.59 -0.63
C GLN A 199 -17.46 10.39 -1.75
N SER A 200 -18.79 10.44 -1.72
CA SER A 200 -19.65 11.13 -2.68
C SER A 200 -20.72 11.93 -1.94
N PHE A 201 -20.49 13.25 -1.86
CA PHE A 201 -21.32 14.23 -1.15
C PHE A 201 -21.57 15.52 -1.95
N ASP A 202 -21.32 15.50 -3.26
CA ASP A 202 -21.50 16.61 -4.20
C ASP A 202 -22.75 16.42 -5.10
N SER A 203 -23.64 15.49 -4.73
CA SER A 203 -24.82 15.17 -5.52
C SER A 203 -25.90 16.27 -5.48
N LYS A 204 -26.87 16.19 -6.40
CA LYS A 204 -28.04 17.08 -6.39
C LYS A 204 -28.84 16.93 -5.09
N PHE A 205 -28.92 15.71 -4.54
CA PHE A 205 -29.52 15.43 -3.24
C PHE A 205 -28.81 16.15 -2.10
N ASP A 206 -27.48 16.12 -2.05
CA ASP A 206 -26.69 16.78 -1.00
C ASP A 206 -26.91 18.30 -0.98
N ALA A 207 -26.95 18.93 -2.16
CA ALA A 207 -27.28 20.34 -2.31
C ALA A 207 -28.71 20.66 -1.80
N GLY A 208 -29.69 19.79 -2.08
CA GLY A 208 -31.07 19.96 -1.62
C GLY A 208 -31.25 19.74 -0.12
N LEU A 209 -30.56 18.75 0.45
CA LEU A 209 -30.55 18.49 1.88
C LEU A 209 -29.91 19.65 2.65
N THR A 210 -28.82 20.19 2.13
CA THR A 210 -28.18 21.41 2.67
C THR A 210 -29.12 22.61 2.61
N ALA A 211 -29.78 22.84 1.46
CA ALA A 211 -30.72 23.96 1.29
C ALA A 211 -31.94 23.90 2.22
N THR A 212 -32.23 22.73 2.79
CA THR A 212 -33.30 22.51 3.76
C THR A 212 -32.80 22.32 5.19
N ASN A 213 -31.54 22.69 5.47
CA ASN A 213 -30.90 22.55 6.79
C ASN A 213 -30.98 21.12 7.34
N GLY A 214 -30.77 20.11 6.49
CA GLY A 214 -30.83 18.70 6.87
C GLY A 214 -32.23 18.09 6.96
N ASN A 215 -33.29 18.84 6.62
CA ASN A 215 -34.66 18.30 6.65
C ASN A 215 -34.99 17.51 5.38
N ILE A 216 -34.62 16.23 5.35
CA ILE A 216 -34.88 15.32 4.23
C ILE A 216 -36.36 15.22 3.81
N ASN A 217 -37.29 15.43 4.76
CA ASN A 217 -38.74 15.37 4.53
C ASN A 217 -39.32 16.62 3.86
N ALA A 218 -38.60 17.75 3.88
CA ALA A 218 -39.05 18.96 3.19
C ALA A 218 -38.87 18.80 1.68
N PRO A 219 -39.76 19.35 0.83
CA PRO A 219 -39.49 19.47 -0.60
C PRO A 219 -38.18 20.23 -0.83
N PHE A 220 -37.31 19.68 -1.66
CA PHE A 220 -36.05 20.34 -1.99
C PHE A 220 -36.29 21.36 -3.10
N PRO A 221 -35.84 22.61 -2.93
CA PRO A 221 -36.12 23.69 -3.89
C PRO A 221 -35.40 23.51 -5.23
N ASN A 222 -34.32 22.74 -5.26
CA ASN A 222 -33.56 22.39 -6.47
C ASN A 222 -34.07 21.12 -7.17
N PHE A 223 -35.06 20.43 -6.59
CA PHE A 223 -35.66 19.25 -7.19
C PHE A 223 -36.85 19.64 -8.07
N SER A 224 -37.08 18.87 -9.13
CA SER A 224 -38.34 18.91 -9.88
C SER A 224 -39.50 18.39 -9.02
N GLU A 225 -40.74 18.57 -9.49
CA GLU A 225 -41.91 17.96 -8.83
C GLU A 225 -41.82 16.43 -8.81
N GLU A 226 -41.31 15.83 -9.90
CA GLU A 226 -41.11 14.39 -10.04
C GLU A 226 -40.04 13.85 -9.08
N GLU A 227 -38.90 14.53 -8.95
CA GLU A 227 -37.84 14.14 -8.01
C GLU A 227 -38.31 14.27 -6.55
N ASN A 228 -39.07 15.32 -6.22
CA ASN A 228 -39.67 15.47 -4.89
C ASN A 228 -40.75 14.41 -4.61
N LEU A 229 -41.56 14.05 -5.61
CA LEU A 229 -42.52 12.95 -5.52
C LEU A 229 -41.80 11.62 -5.28
N GLY A 230 -40.74 11.34 -6.03
CA GLY A 230 -39.91 10.15 -5.88
C GLY A 230 -39.30 10.04 -4.49
N LYS A 231 -38.71 11.15 -4.00
CA LYS A 231 -38.19 11.23 -2.64
C LYS A 231 -39.26 10.95 -1.60
N GLN A 232 -40.44 11.55 -1.75
CA GLN A 232 -41.56 11.33 -0.84
C GLN A 232 -41.99 9.86 -0.82
N LEU A 233 -42.15 9.25 -1.99
CA LEU A 233 -42.49 7.84 -2.14
C LEU A 233 -41.43 6.93 -1.51
N PHE A 234 -40.14 7.22 -1.72
CA PHE A 234 -39.04 6.47 -1.14
C PHE A 234 -39.05 6.50 0.40
N LEU A 235 -39.29 7.67 1.00
CA LEU A 235 -39.23 7.87 2.45
C LEU A 235 -40.48 7.36 3.18
N GLN A 236 -41.67 7.46 2.57
CA GLN A 236 -42.92 7.13 3.23
C GLN A 236 -43.19 5.62 3.22
N ALA A 237 -43.66 5.09 4.34
CA ALA A 237 -44.04 3.68 4.43
C ALA A 237 -45.25 3.34 3.53
N PRO A 238 -45.32 2.11 2.97
CA PRO A 238 -46.48 1.64 2.26
C PRO A 238 -47.66 1.43 3.22
N GLN A 239 -48.86 1.74 2.73
CA GLN A 239 -50.10 1.39 3.42
C GLN A 239 -50.69 0.15 2.76
N PHE A 240 -50.59 -0.98 3.45
CA PHE A 240 -51.17 -2.23 2.98
C PHE A 240 -52.65 -2.35 3.35
N GLN A 241 -53.41 -3.03 2.50
CA GLN A 241 -54.81 -3.33 2.75
C GLN A 241 -54.98 -4.10 4.07
N ASN A 242 -55.82 -3.59 4.96
CA ASN A 242 -56.21 -4.34 6.16
C ASN A 242 -57.20 -5.44 5.78
N PRO A 243 -57.00 -6.68 6.28
CA PRO A 243 -57.92 -7.76 6.00
C PRO A 243 -59.22 -7.56 6.79
N PRO A 244 -60.35 -8.05 6.27
CA PRO A 244 -61.54 -8.25 7.09
C PRO A 244 -61.23 -9.14 8.32
N PRO A 245 -62.00 -9.01 9.42
CA PRO A 245 -61.81 -9.88 10.58
C PRO A 245 -61.82 -11.37 10.20
N GLY A 246 -60.79 -12.10 10.62
CA GLY A 246 -60.65 -13.54 10.37
C GLY A 246 -60.11 -13.93 8.99
N GLN A 247 -59.75 -12.97 8.14
CA GLN A 247 -59.13 -13.23 6.83
C GLN A 247 -57.62 -12.96 6.85
N PRO A 248 -56.81 -13.67 6.05
CA PRO A 248 -55.39 -13.38 5.92
C PRO A 248 -55.15 -12.03 5.23
N ARG A 249 -54.00 -11.40 5.52
CA ARG A 249 -53.52 -10.22 4.79
C ARG A 249 -53.24 -10.60 3.33
N THR A 250 -53.51 -9.68 2.41
CA THR A 250 -53.18 -9.84 0.98
C THR A 250 -51.79 -9.31 0.63
N GLY A 251 -51.23 -8.43 1.45
CA GLY A 251 -49.97 -7.73 1.19
C GLY A 251 -50.04 -6.68 0.09
N ILE A 252 -51.23 -6.39 -0.43
CA ILE A 252 -51.45 -5.41 -1.50
C ILE A 252 -51.40 -3.99 -0.91
N ARG A 253 -50.52 -3.15 -1.44
CA ARG A 253 -50.46 -1.72 -1.13
C ARG A 253 -51.69 -1.01 -1.72
N VAL A 254 -52.29 -0.13 -0.93
CA VAL A 254 -53.47 0.68 -1.30
C VAL A 254 -53.21 2.19 -1.16
N GLY A 255 -52.02 2.59 -0.73
CA GLY A 255 -51.61 3.98 -0.56
C GLY A 255 -50.26 4.12 0.15
N GLY A 256 -49.94 5.33 0.63
CA GLY A 256 -48.64 5.63 1.27
C GLY A 256 -47.50 5.72 0.27
N GLY A 257 -46.25 5.53 0.73
CA GLY A 257 -45.07 5.45 -0.14
C GLY A 257 -44.68 4.01 -0.47
N LEU A 258 -43.42 3.80 -0.84
CA LEU A 258 -42.81 2.50 -1.15
C LEU A 258 -42.01 1.93 0.03
N GLY A 259 -41.67 2.75 1.03
CA GLY A 259 -41.00 2.32 2.26
C GLY A 259 -39.53 1.92 2.10
N CYS A 260 -38.87 2.29 1.01
CA CYS A 260 -37.46 1.98 0.76
C CYS A 260 -36.56 2.45 1.92
N ALA A 261 -36.88 3.58 2.54
CA ALA A 261 -36.15 4.13 3.67
C ALA A 261 -36.21 3.29 4.96
N ALA A 262 -37.09 2.28 5.05
CA ALA A 262 -37.10 1.32 6.16
C ALA A 262 -35.86 0.39 6.13
N CYS A 263 -35.27 0.19 4.95
CA CYS A 263 -34.00 -0.50 4.78
C CYS A 263 -32.87 0.50 4.53
N HIS A 264 -33.06 1.49 3.66
CA HIS A 264 -32.01 2.41 3.21
C HIS A 264 -32.15 3.79 3.88
N ARG A 265 -31.52 3.98 5.04
CA ARG A 265 -31.70 5.20 5.84
C ARG A 265 -30.89 6.37 5.27
N GLY A 266 -31.55 7.51 5.08
CA GLY A 266 -30.86 8.76 4.74
C GLY A 266 -30.00 9.27 5.92
N ALA A 267 -28.96 10.04 5.66
CA ALA A 267 -28.61 10.67 4.38
C ALA A 267 -27.74 9.79 3.47
N GLU A 268 -27.22 8.68 3.98
CA GLU A 268 -26.24 7.83 3.30
C GLU A 268 -26.90 6.74 2.48
N PHE A 269 -28.20 6.50 2.68
CA PHE A 269 -28.98 5.42 2.04
C PHE A 269 -28.36 4.03 2.22
N ALA A 270 -27.60 3.87 3.31
CA ALA A 270 -27.03 2.62 3.75
C ALA A 270 -28.08 1.78 4.50
N ILE A 271 -27.82 0.48 4.60
CA ILE A 271 -28.72 -0.46 5.26
C ILE A 271 -28.86 -0.13 6.76
N ASP A 272 -30.08 -0.20 7.29
CA ASP A 272 -30.35 -0.23 8.72
C ASP A 272 -30.07 -1.64 9.26
N PRO A 273 -29.04 -1.80 10.11
CA PRO A 273 -28.59 -3.13 10.50
C PRO A 273 -29.48 -3.86 11.51
N GLN A 274 -30.59 -3.24 11.98
CA GLN A 274 -31.54 -3.79 12.97
C GLN A 274 -30.92 -4.80 13.96
N GLN A 275 -30.06 -4.34 14.86
CA GLN A 275 -29.44 -5.16 15.92
C GLN A 275 -28.83 -6.49 15.42
N GLY A 276 -28.28 -6.53 14.20
CA GLY A 276 -27.63 -7.71 13.62
C GLY A 276 -28.60 -8.79 13.11
N ALA A 277 -29.85 -8.42 12.82
CA ALA A 277 -30.90 -9.32 12.34
C ALA A 277 -31.31 -9.06 10.88
N GLN A 278 -30.47 -8.36 10.10
CA GLN A 278 -30.65 -8.20 8.66
C GLN A 278 -30.79 -9.55 8.00
N ARG A 279 -31.66 -9.62 7.00
CA ARG A 279 -31.86 -10.84 6.23
C ARG A 279 -31.94 -10.50 4.75
N ASN A 280 -31.99 -11.53 3.91
CA ASN A 280 -31.99 -11.33 2.48
C ASN A 280 -33.23 -10.55 2.01
N ASN A 281 -33.07 -9.84 0.89
CA ASN A 281 -34.12 -9.03 0.30
C ASN A 281 -35.06 -9.83 -0.63
N GLY A 282 -35.03 -11.17 -0.56
CA GLY A 282 -35.77 -12.06 -1.44
C GLY A 282 -35.05 -12.42 -2.75
N VAL A 283 -33.93 -11.76 -3.09
CA VAL A 283 -33.04 -12.22 -4.16
C VAL A 283 -32.07 -13.24 -3.56
N ILE A 284 -32.23 -14.49 -3.98
CA ILE A 284 -31.54 -15.65 -3.43
C ILE A 284 -30.93 -16.54 -4.51
N GLY A 285 -30.75 -16.01 -5.73
CA GLY A 285 -30.12 -16.74 -6.82
C GLY A 285 -28.61 -16.90 -6.60
N VAL A 286 -27.98 -17.75 -7.40
CA VAL A 286 -26.52 -17.83 -7.53
C VAL A 286 -26.17 -17.44 -8.95
N ALA A 287 -25.20 -16.55 -9.11
CA ALA A 287 -24.76 -16.07 -10.41
C ALA A 287 -24.35 -17.25 -11.30
N PHE A 288 -24.88 -17.28 -12.53
CA PHE A 288 -24.63 -18.34 -13.52
C PHE A 288 -24.98 -19.79 -13.11
N GLU A 289 -25.71 -19.99 -12.00
CA GLU A 289 -26.18 -21.30 -11.56
C GLU A 289 -27.72 -21.34 -11.38
N PRO A 290 -28.48 -21.50 -12.48
CA PRO A 290 -29.93 -21.51 -12.40
C PRO A 290 -30.48 -22.61 -11.47
N GLY A 291 -31.28 -22.21 -10.49
CA GLY A 291 -31.93 -23.12 -9.53
C GLY A 291 -31.13 -23.35 -8.24
N SER A 292 -29.86 -22.95 -8.20
CA SER A 292 -29.10 -22.84 -6.95
C SER A 292 -29.63 -21.66 -6.12
N VAL A 293 -29.48 -21.76 -4.79
CA VAL A 293 -29.99 -20.76 -3.84
C VAL A 293 -28.90 -20.30 -2.89
N ASP A 294 -28.71 -18.98 -2.77
CA ASP A 294 -27.90 -18.33 -1.74
C ASP A 294 -28.80 -17.61 -0.72
N LEU A 295 -28.87 -18.17 0.49
CA LEU A 295 -29.63 -17.59 1.60
C LEU A 295 -28.76 -16.78 2.58
N THR A 296 -27.45 -16.68 2.31
CA THR A 296 -26.48 -16.06 3.22
C THR A 296 -26.29 -14.57 2.95
N ASN A 297 -26.73 -14.07 1.78
CA ASN A 297 -26.73 -12.64 1.47
C ASN A 297 -27.67 -11.84 2.39
N SER A 298 -27.13 -10.99 3.26
CA SER A 298 -27.90 -10.15 4.20
C SER A 298 -27.57 -8.65 4.12
N ARG A 299 -26.41 -8.29 3.55
CA ARG A 299 -25.98 -6.90 3.42
C ARG A 299 -26.57 -6.24 2.17
N SER A 300 -26.77 -4.93 2.24
CA SER A 300 -27.01 -4.09 1.06
C SER A 300 -26.06 -2.88 1.09
N PRO A 301 -25.36 -2.57 -0.02
CA PRO A 301 -24.54 -1.37 -0.08
C PRO A 301 -25.41 -0.11 -0.09
N THR A 302 -24.76 1.04 0.06
CA THR A 302 -25.44 2.33 -0.11
C THR A 302 -26.08 2.45 -1.51
N LEU A 303 -27.18 3.20 -1.59
CA LEU A 303 -27.77 3.63 -2.86
C LEU A 303 -27.11 4.89 -3.45
N ARG A 304 -26.14 5.51 -2.75
CA ARG A 304 -25.28 6.56 -3.31
C ARG A 304 -24.62 6.03 -4.57
N ASP A 305 -24.70 6.80 -5.65
CA ASP A 305 -24.11 6.43 -6.94
C ASP A 305 -24.55 5.04 -7.44
N ILE A 306 -25.77 4.59 -7.13
CA ILE A 306 -26.35 3.38 -7.76
C ILE A 306 -26.54 3.58 -9.26
N LEU A 307 -26.83 4.81 -9.66
CA LEU A 307 -26.82 5.30 -11.02
C LEU A 307 -25.63 6.25 -11.21
N SER A 308 -25.10 6.35 -12.43
CA SER A 308 -24.18 7.41 -12.84
C SER A 308 -24.90 8.76 -12.96
N PRO A 309 -24.18 9.89 -13.07
CA PRO A 309 -24.77 11.20 -13.37
C PRO A 309 -25.64 11.21 -14.65
N GLU A 310 -25.31 10.38 -15.63
CA GLU A 310 -26.06 10.19 -16.87
C GLU A 310 -27.33 9.35 -16.65
N GLY A 311 -27.40 8.59 -15.56
CA GLY A 311 -28.56 7.77 -15.17
C GLY A 311 -28.44 6.29 -15.56
N PHE A 312 -27.24 5.80 -15.85
CA PHE A 312 -26.99 4.38 -16.10
C PHE A 312 -26.62 3.66 -14.80
N ALA A 313 -27.01 2.39 -14.64
CA ALA A 313 -26.56 1.62 -13.48
C ALA A 313 -25.03 1.44 -13.51
N ASN A 314 -24.39 1.66 -12.36
CA ASN A 314 -22.95 1.43 -12.17
C ASN A 314 -22.67 -0.06 -11.97
N GLY A 315 -23.04 -0.87 -12.95
CA GLY A 315 -22.97 -2.34 -12.92
C GLY A 315 -24.32 -3.05 -12.77
N PRO A 316 -24.35 -4.38 -12.99
CA PRO A 316 -25.46 -5.22 -12.57
C PRO A 316 -25.80 -5.03 -11.09
N LEU A 317 -27.04 -5.33 -10.73
CA LEU A 317 -27.59 -5.10 -9.40
C LEU A 317 -27.89 -6.43 -8.72
N MET A 318 -27.92 -6.39 -7.39
CA MET A 318 -27.99 -7.54 -6.49
C MET A 318 -26.68 -8.33 -6.41
N HIS A 319 -26.59 -9.19 -5.40
CA HIS A 319 -25.39 -9.97 -5.11
C HIS A 319 -25.03 -10.99 -6.20
N ASP A 320 -26.01 -11.41 -7.00
CA ASP A 320 -25.85 -12.35 -8.11
C ASP A 320 -25.80 -11.66 -9.48
N GLY A 321 -25.88 -10.32 -9.52
CA GLY A 321 -25.91 -9.52 -10.75
C GLY A 321 -27.11 -9.83 -11.66
N SER A 322 -28.19 -10.41 -11.11
CA SER A 322 -29.37 -10.85 -11.89
C SER A 322 -30.21 -9.72 -12.49
N MET A 323 -30.02 -8.49 -12.03
CA MET A 323 -30.81 -7.32 -12.43
C MET A 323 -29.94 -6.31 -13.17
N SER A 324 -30.40 -5.83 -14.31
CA SER A 324 -29.61 -4.95 -15.19
C SER A 324 -29.99 -3.47 -15.08
N SER A 325 -31.13 -3.19 -14.45
CA SER A 325 -31.72 -1.85 -14.40
C SER A 325 -32.46 -1.60 -13.10
N ILE A 326 -32.71 -0.33 -12.79
CA ILE A 326 -33.59 0.05 -11.67
C ILE A 326 -35.01 -0.46 -11.89
N ASP A 327 -35.46 -0.59 -13.14
CA ASP A 327 -36.77 -1.16 -13.43
C ASP A 327 -36.87 -2.63 -12.99
N ASP A 328 -35.83 -3.44 -13.21
CA ASP A 328 -35.78 -4.83 -12.73
C ASP A 328 -35.85 -4.88 -11.19
N VAL A 329 -35.15 -3.96 -10.51
CA VAL A 329 -35.17 -3.83 -9.05
C VAL A 329 -36.55 -3.44 -8.54
N LEU A 330 -37.19 -2.47 -9.18
CA LEU A 330 -38.53 -2.03 -8.83
C LEU A 330 -39.55 -3.14 -9.08
N ASP A 331 -39.41 -3.94 -10.14
CA ASP A 331 -40.28 -5.10 -10.39
C ASP A 331 -40.16 -6.16 -9.28
N HIS A 332 -38.94 -6.45 -8.82
CA HIS A 332 -38.71 -7.34 -7.67
C HIS A 332 -39.44 -6.85 -6.43
N TYR A 333 -39.24 -5.58 -6.03
CA TYR A 333 -39.91 -5.04 -4.84
C TYR A 333 -41.41 -4.81 -5.03
N ASN A 334 -41.90 -4.76 -6.28
CA ASN A 334 -43.31 -4.61 -6.61
C ASN A 334 -44.11 -5.90 -6.35
N ASP A 335 -43.47 -7.06 -6.39
CA ASP A 335 -44.07 -8.37 -6.10
C ASP A 335 -43.10 -9.31 -5.35
N ILE A 336 -42.89 -9.04 -4.06
CA ILE A 336 -42.11 -9.93 -3.21
C ILE A 336 -42.94 -11.18 -2.91
N THR A 337 -42.38 -12.34 -3.23
CA THR A 337 -42.97 -13.63 -2.84
C THR A 337 -42.37 -14.09 -1.52
N ARG A 338 -43.22 -14.55 -0.60
CA ARG A 338 -42.79 -15.15 0.67
C ARG A 338 -43.18 -16.62 0.69
N ASP A 339 -42.17 -17.48 0.68
CA ASP A 339 -42.30 -18.92 0.91
C ASP A 339 -41.24 -19.33 1.94
N ASP A 340 -41.66 -19.47 3.20
CA ASP A 340 -40.78 -19.80 4.31
C ASP A 340 -40.13 -21.20 4.18
N THR A 341 -40.62 -22.04 3.26
CA THR A 341 -40.01 -23.37 2.97
C THR A 341 -38.80 -23.27 2.03
N VAL A 342 -38.75 -22.22 1.21
CA VAL A 342 -37.65 -21.94 0.27
C VAL A 342 -36.71 -20.88 0.87
N ASN A 343 -37.28 -19.81 1.42
CA ASN A 343 -36.54 -18.69 1.98
C ASN A 343 -37.08 -18.34 3.39
N PRO A 344 -36.62 -19.02 4.44
CA PRO A 344 -36.99 -18.69 5.82
C PRO A 344 -36.37 -17.38 6.31
N ASN A 345 -35.46 -16.78 5.53
CA ASN A 345 -34.66 -15.61 5.86
C ASN A 345 -35.07 -14.38 5.05
N LEU A 346 -36.32 -14.27 4.59
CA LEU A 346 -36.81 -13.01 4.03
C LEU A 346 -36.86 -11.93 5.12
N ASP A 347 -36.36 -10.73 4.81
CA ASP A 347 -36.40 -9.61 5.75
C ASP A 347 -37.86 -9.22 6.10
N PRO A 348 -38.22 -9.13 7.41
CA PRO A 348 -39.58 -8.80 7.81
C PRO A 348 -40.12 -7.46 7.31
N ARG A 349 -39.24 -6.52 6.93
CA ARG A 349 -39.63 -5.24 6.31
C ARG A 349 -40.25 -5.41 4.93
N LEU A 350 -40.01 -6.55 4.27
CA LEU A 350 -40.56 -6.89 2.95
C LEU A 350 -41.88 -7.69 3.04
N HIS A 351 -42.44 -7.83 4.23
CA HIS A 351 -43.76 -8.42 4.42
C HIS A 351 -44.86 -7.38 4.17
N GLY A 352 -45.97 -7.81 3.58
CA GLY A 352 -47.20 -7.06 3.37
C GLY A 352 -47.99 -6.77 4.67
N GLY A 353 -47.31 -6.18 5.66
CA GLY A 353 -47.75 -5.96 7.03
C GLY A 353 -47.21 -6.99 8.03
N PRO A 354 -47.45 -6.80 9.34
CA PRO A 354 -46.92 -7.67 10.38
C PRO A 354 -47.30 -9.14 10.17
N ASN A 355 -46.30 -10.00 10.04
CA ASN A 355 -46.44 -11.44 9.72
C ASN A 355 -47.29 -11.73 8.47
N GLY A 356 -47.41 -10.78 7.55
CA GLY A 356 -48.16 -10.92 6.31
C GLY A 356 -47.46 -11.79 5.26
N PRO A 357 -48.11 -12.00 4.09
CA PRO A 357 -47.41 -12.55 2.92
C PRO A 357 -46.30 -11.59 2.47
N GLY A 358 -45.55 -11.94 1.42
CA GLY A 358 -44.66 -10.98 0.78
C GLY A 358 -45.41 -9.75 0.27
N GLN A 359 -44.76 -8.59 0.27
CA GLN A 359 -45.37 -7.34 -0.14
C GLN A 359 -45.69 -7.28 -1.63
N LYS A 360 -46.77 -6.60 -1.99
CA LYS A 360 -47.09 -6.21 -3.36
C LYS A 360 -47.32 -4.71 -3.42
N LEU A 361 -46.36 -3.95 -3.95
CA LEU A 361 -46.39 -2.48 -3.90
C LEU A 361 -47.32 -1.84 -4.93
N MET A 362 -47.73 -2.59 -5.95
CA MET A 362 -48.65 -2.13 -6.99
C MET A 362 -48.24 -0.76 -7.57
N MET A 363 -46.94 -0.56 -7.79
CA MET A 363 -46.38 0.70 -8.28
C MET A 363 -46.99 1.05 -9.64
N THR A 364 -47.44 2.28 -9.78
CA THR A 364 -47.81 2.83 -11.09
C THR A 364 -46.57 3.25 -11.87
N GLN A 365 -46.68 3.38 -13.20
CA GLN A 365 -45.54 3.88 -14.01
C GLN A 365 -45.04 5.23 -13.51
N GLN A 366 -45.95 6.16 -13.15
CA GLN A 366 -45.59 7.47 -12.61
C GLN A 366 -44.78 7.37 -11.31
N GLU A 367 -45.13 6.44 -10.42
CA GLU A 367 -44.38 6.24 -9.17
C GLU A 367 -42.99 5.64 -9.44
N ARG A 368 -42.89 4.73 -10.42
CA ARG A 368 -41.61 4.14 -10.85
C ARG A 368 -40.69 5.22 -11.44
N ASP A 369 -41.19 6.02 -12.37
CA ASP A 369 -40.45 7.12 -13.00
C ASP A 369 -39.97 8.12 -11.95
N ALA A 370 -40.85 8.51 -11.02
CA ALA A 370 -40.52 9.46 -9.95
C ALA A 370 -39.41 8.94 -9.02
N VAL A 371 -39.49 7.68 -8.57
CA VAL A 371 -38.47 7.10 -7.68
C VAL A 371 -37.15 6.90 -8.40
N THR A 372 -37.16 6.49 -9.66
CA THR A 372 -35.95 6.44 -10.50
C THR A 372 -35.33 7.83 -10.66
N ALA A 373 -36.14 8.87 -10.89
CA ALA A 373 -35.67 10.25 -10.96
C ALA A 373 -35.03 10.70 -9.63
N PHE A 374 -35.61 10.31 -8.48
CA PHE A 374 -35.01 10.54 -7.17
C PHE A 374 -33.67 9.80 -6.99
N LEU A 375 -33.59 8.51 -7.34
CA LEU A 375 -32.34 7.74 -7.21
C LEU A 375 -31.20 8.35 -8.04
N LYS A 376 -31.51 8.90 -9.22
CA LYS A 376 -30.53 9.64 -10.03
C LYS A 376 -29.98 10.90 -9.35
N THR A 377 -30.73 11.49 -8.41
CA THR A 377 -30.24 12.65 -7.65
C THR A 377 -29.17 12.30 -6.60
N LEU A 378 -28.96 11.00 -6.33
CA LEU A 378 -28.00 10.49 -5.33
C LEU A 378 -26.58 10.32 -5.88
N SER A 379 -26.35 10.67 -7.15
CA SER A 379 -25.06 10.52 -7.82
C SER A 379 -24.24 11.80 -7.72
N GLY A 380 -23.01 11.67 -7.25
CA GLY A 380 -21.99 12.72 -7.25
C GLY A 380 -21.28 12.82 -8.61
N ASN A 381 -20.33 13.75 -8.74
CA ASN A 381 -19.52 13.86 -9.96
C ASN A 381 -18.04 13.64 -9.67
N ASP A 382 -17.55 14.13 -8.52
CA ASP A 382 -16.13 14.13 -8.19
C ASP A 382 -15.53 12.72 -8.13
N VAL A 383 -16.25 11.75 -7.55
CA VAL A 383 -15.74 10.39 -7.29
C VAL A 383 -15.32 9.63 -8.55
N TYR A 384 -15.89 9.96 -9.70
CA TYR A 384 -15.62 9.29 -10.98
C TYR A 384 -14.31 9.74 -11.64
N THR A 385 -13.80 10.91 -11.27
CA THR A 385 -12.66 11.54 -11.97
C THR A 385 -11.59 12.09 -11.06
N ASN A 386 -11.84 12.20 -9.75
CA ASN A 386 -10.87 12.77 -8.83
C ASN A 386 -9.64 11.88 -8.74
N GLU A 387 -8.49 12.47 -9.06
CA GLU A 387 -7.19 11.82 -9.10
C GLU A 387 -6.80 11.19 -7.76
N ARG A 388 -7.29 11.72 -6.64
CA ARG A 388 -7.01 11.15 -5.33
C ARG A 388 -7.48 9.70 -5.17
N TRP A 389 -8.45 9.26 -5.97
CA TRP A 389 -8.93 7.88 -5.94
C TRP A 389 -8.64 7.14 -7.24
N SER A 390 -7.89 7.73 -8.17
CA SER A 390 -7.56 7.10 -9.45
C SER A 390 -6.35 6.20 -9.36
N ASP A 391 -6.08 5.47 -10.44
CA ASP A 391 -4.86 4.68 -10.59
C ASP A 391 -3.61 5.57 -10.43
N PRO A 392 -2.67 5.28 -9.50
CA PRO A 392 -1.41 6.00 -9.38
C PRO A 392 -0.31 5.49 -10.32
N PHE A 393 -0.51 4.37 -11.02
CA PHE A 393 0.50 3.74 -11.88
C PHE A 393 0.51 4.30 -13.31
N ASP A 394 1.65 4.17 -13.97
CA ASP A 394 1.78 4.43 -15.40
C ASP A 394 1.15 3.31 -16.24
N GLY A 395 0.98 3.56 -17.54
CA GLY A 395 0.37 2.59 -18.47
C GLY A 395 1.13 1.26 -18.61
N ASP A 396 2.37 1.18 -18.14
CA ASP A 396 3.18 -0.05 -18.07
C ASP A 396 3.19 -0.71 -16.68
N GLY A 397 2.45 -0.15 -15.71
CA GLY A 397 2.38 -0.63 -14.33
C GLY A 397 3.54 -0.17 -13.44
N SER A 398 4.36 0.78 -13.89
CA SER A 398 5.43 1.35 -13.07
C SER A 398 4.94 2.49 -12.17
N LEU A 399 5.67 2.71 -11.06
CA LEU A 399 5.43 3.78 -10.09
C LEU A 399 6.76 4.41 -9.68
N GLY A 400 6.91 5.69 -10.00
CA GLY A 400 7.97 6.56 -9.51
C GLY A 400 7.59 7.23 -8.20
N LEU A 401 8.58 7.48 -7.34
CA LEU A 401 8.42 8.25 -6.11
C LEU A 401 9.31 9.50 -6.19
N ILE A 402 8.71 10.69 -6.09
CA ILE A 402 9.42 11.95 -5.90
C ILE A 402 9.59 12.20 -4.40
N GLY A 403 10.75 12.73 -4.02
CA GLY A 403 11.07 13.05 -2.64
C GLY A 403 11.62 11.88 -1.84
N ASN A 404 11.78 10.69 -2.44
CA ASN A 404 12.44 9.58 -1.76
C ASN A 404 13.93 9.90 -1.48
N VAL A 405 14.44 9.36 -0.38
CA VAL A 405 15.87 9.39 -0.08
C VAL A 405 16.55 8.18 -0.71
N THR A 406 17.55 8.45 -1.52
CA THR A 406 18.47 7.51 -2.17
C THR A 406 19.90 7.99 -1.97
N PHE A 407 20.88 7.14 -2.25
CA PHE A 407 22.29 7.52 -2.18
C PHE A 407 23.11 6.81 -3.27
N ASP A 408 24.23 7.42 -3.64
CA ASP A 408 25.21 6.82 -4.55
C ASP A 408 25.93 5.65 -3.86
N PRO A 409 26.56 4.71 -4.59
CA PRO A 409 27.35 3.64 -4.00
C PRO A 409 28.35 4.15 -2.95
N VAL A 410 28.48 3.42 -1.84
CA VAL A 410 29.39 3.78 -0.75
C VAL A 410 30.84 3.75 -1.24
N GLU A 411 31.58 4.82 -0.96
CA GLU A 411 32.98 4.98 -1.35
C GLU A 411 33.91 4.81 -0.14
N ILE A 412 34.94 3.99 -0.26
CA ILE A 412 36.02 3.89 0.74
C ILE A 412 37.18 4.75 0.25
N ASN A 413 37.67 5.68 1.08
CA ASN A 413 38.73 6.63 0.73
C ASN A 413 38.53 7.29 -0.65
N ASP A 414 37.33 7.81 -0.91
CA ASP A 414 36.96 8.42 -2.19
C ASP A 414 37.24 7.50 -3.41
N ALA A 415 36.85 6.24 -3.29
CA ALA A 415 36.93 5.19 -4.32
C ALA A 415 38.36 4.72 -4.68
N ASN A 416 39.33 4.90 -3.79
CA ASN A 416 40.66 4.31 -3.97
C ASN A 416 40.61 2.78 -3.81
N GLU A 417 41.34 2.04 -4.65
CA GLU A 417 41.40 0.57 -4.64
C GLU A 417 42.34 0.01 -3.55
N GLN A 418 43.28 0.80 -3.02
CA GLN A 418 44.20 0.34 -1.97
C GLN A 418 43.44 0.04 -0.66
N ARG A 419 43.93 -0.93 0.12
CA ARG A 419 43.33 -1.35 1.40
C ARG A 419 44.36 -1.40 2.54
N SER A 420 45.50 -0.75 2.34
CA SER A 420 46.57 -0.63 3.32
C SER A 420 46.29 0.43 4.39
N ASN A 421 45.49 1.45 4.06
CA ASN A 421 45.09 2.51 4.96
C ASN A 421 43.64 2.91 4.64
N VAL A 422 42.71 2.79 5.58
CA VAL A 422 41.30 3.21 5.43
C VAL A 422 40.99 4.30 6.46
N GLU A 423 40.83 5.53 5.96
CA GLU A 423 40.67 6.73 6.79
C GLU A 423 39.24 7.25 6.80
N THR A 424 38.52 7.06 5.69
CA THR A 424 37.17 7.59 5.50
C THR A 424 36.27 6.63 4.74
N VAL A 425 34.97 6.74 5.03
CA VAL A 425 33.90 6.16 4.22
C VAL A 425 32.94 7.30 3.86
N THR A 426 32.61 7.43 2.57
CA THR A 426 31.76 8.49 2.05
C THR A 426 30.43 7.92 1.58
N VAL A 427 29.33 8.52 2.04
CA VAL A 427 27.96 8.24 1.59
C VAL A 427 27.36 9.53 1.01
N ARG A 428 26.81 9.48 -0.20
CA ARG A 428 26.26 10.66 -0.90
C ARG A 428 24.76 10.50 -1.10
N PHE A 429 23.96 11.17 -0.28
CA PHE A 429 22.50 11.13 -0.37
C PHE A 429 21.98 12.15 -1.39
N ASN A 430 20.84 11.85 -2.02
CA ASN A 430 20.16 12.76 -2.93
C ASN A 430 19.44 13.89 -2.14
N GLY A 431 19.69 15.14 -2.51
CA GLY A 431 19.08 16.28 -1.84
C GLY A 431 19.69 16.60 -0.47
N ASP A 432 19.01 17.51 0.24
CA ASP A 432 19.37 17.97 1.57
C ASP A 432 18.73 17.01 2.58
N VAL A 433 19.53 16.15 3.21
CA VAL A 433 19.05 15.12 4.14
C VAL A 433 19.56 15.38 5.54
N THR A 434 18.70 15.15 6.53
CA THR A 434 19.05 15.14 7.94
C THR A 434 19.43 13.72 8.34
N ILE A 435 20.62 13.53 8.90
CA ILE A 435 21.10 12.25 9.42
C ILE A 435 21.00 12.29 10.95
N GLU A 436 20.05 11.57 11.53
CA GLU A 436 19.86 11.57 12.99
C GLU A 436 20.97 10.76 13.70
N PRO A 437 21.29 11.06 14.98
CA PRO A 437 22.27 10.30 15.74
C PRO A 437 21.95 8.80 15.77
N GLY A 438 22.92 7.96 15.39
CA GLY A 438 22.76 6.51 15.30
C GLY A 438 22.26 6.01 13.94
N ALA A 439 21.95 6.90 12.99
CA ALA A 439 21.61 6.52 11.62
C ALA A 439 22.74 5.72 10.96
N ILE A 440 24.00 6.06 11.23
CA ILE A 440 25.16 5.37 10.66
C ILE A 440 25.91 4.65 11.78
N SER A 441 26.27 3.39 11.54
CA SER A 441 27.12 2.60 12.43
C SER A 441 28.10 1.73 11.65
N ILE A 442 29.26 1.46 12.25
CA ILE A 442 30.27 0.57 11.67
C ILE A 442 30.66 -0.50 12.69
N LEU A 443 30.79 -1.74 12.22
CA LEU A 443 31.23 -2.88 13.01
C LEU A 443 32.49 -3.49 12.38
N GLN A 444 33.47 -3.86 13.21
CA GLN A 444 34.52 -4.78 12.81
C GLN A 444 33.98 -6.21 12.90
N ARG A 445 34.07 -6.95 11.80
CA ARG A 445 33.55 -8.30 11.68
C ARG A 445 34.54 -9.32 12.25
N SER A 446 34.03 -10.19 13.12
CA SER A 446 34.81 -11.32 13.63
C SER A 446 35.06 -12.38 12.56
N THR A 447 36.24 -12.99 12.63
CA THR A 447 36.64 -14.15 11.81
C THR A 447 36.14 -15.48 12.37
N LYS A 448 35.31 -15.49 13.44
CA LYS A 448 34.87 -16.72 14.12
C LYS A 448 33.35 -16.88 14.20
N THR A 449 32.59 -15.83 14.55
CA THR A 449 31.10 -15.81 14.58
C THR A 449 30.54 -14.37 14.60
N ALA A 450 29.32 -14.14 14.11
CA ALA A 450 28.66 -12.82 14.10
C ALA A 450 28.41 -12.21 15.51
N GLU A 451 28.28 -13.06 16.54
CA GLU A 451 28.10 -12.64 17.95
C GLU A 451 29.37 -12.04 18.58
N SER A 452 30.46 -11.91 17.82
CA SER A 452 31.74 -11.35 18.29
C SER A 452 32.21 -10.15 17.47
N ASN A 453 31.31 -9.50 16.73
CA ASN A 453 31.59 -8.23 16.07
C ASN A 453 31.79 -7.12 17.11
N GLU A 454 32.74 -6.22 16.86
CA GLU A 454 33.07 -5.10 17.75
C GLU A 454 32.62 -3.78 17.11
N SER A 455 31.99 -2.90 17.91
CA SER A 455 31.54 -1.59 17.42
C SER A 455 32.72 -0.68 17.16
N VAL A 456 32.76 -0.07 15.97
CA VAL A 456 33.72 0.97 15.63
C VAL A 456 33.14 2.32 16.00
N THR A 457 33.87 3.10 16.80
CA THR A 457 33.44 4.46 17.15
C THR A 457 33.74 5.39 15.99
N ILE A 458 32.74 6.17 15.58
CA ILE A 458 32.80 7.02 14.39
C ILE A 458 32.34 8.45 14.70
N SER A 459 32.75 9.37 13.83
CA SER A 459 32.17 10.70 13.68
C SER A 459 31.73 10.89 12.23
N VAL A 460 30.60 11.56 12.02
CA VAL A 460 30.07 11.87 10.69
C VAL A 460 30.21 13.38 10.46
N ASP A 461 30.96 13.79 9.43
CA ASP A 461 30.97 15.16 8.92
C ASP A 461 29.98 15.27 7.77
N GLU A 462 29.06 16.23 7.85
CA GLU A 462 27.94 16.36 6.91
C GLU A 462 28.07 17.66 6.13
N GLN A 463 28.07 17.57 4.80
CA GLN A 463 28.11 18.73 3.92
C GLN A 463 27.06 18.65 2.82
N PHE A 464 26.18 19.65 2.75
CA PHE A 464 25.26 19.80 1.63
C PHE A 464 25.88 20.66 0.53
N SER A 465 26.10 20.08 -0.65
CA SER A 465 26.66 20.77 -1.81
C SER A 465 26.23 20.11 -3.11
N GLY A 466 26.02 20.90 -4.17
CA GLY A 466 25.67 20.36 -5.49
C GLY A 466 24.31 19.64 -5.57
N GLY A 467 23.43 19.83 -4.58
CA GLY A 467 22.14 19.12 -4.50
C GLY A 467 22.23 17.73 -3.88
N GLN A 468 23.34 17.40 -3.21
CA GLN A 468 23.54 16.17 -2.46
C GLN A 468 24.05 16.48 -1.05
N THR A 469 23.71 15.60 -0.11
CA THR A 469 24.32 15.58 1.22
C THR A 469 25.43 14.55 1.23
N VAL A 470 26.66 15.00 1.48
CA VAL A 470 27.83 14.14 1.59
C VAL A 470 28.13 13.91 3.06
N ALA A 471 27.96 12.66 3.50
CA ALA A 471 28.33 12.20 4.83
C ALA A 471 29.70 11.53 4.77
N THR A 472 30.72 12.21 5.30
CA THR A 472 32.07 11.67 5.43
C THR A 472 32.26 11.10 6.83
N ILE A 473 32.31 9.78 6.89
CA ILE A 473 32.46 9.02 8.13
C ILE A 473 33.96 8.88 8.41
N GLN A 474 34.35 9.33 9.60
CA GLN A 474 35.72 9.23 10.12
C GLN A 474 35.72 8.34 11.36
N PHE A 475 36.81 7.60 11.54
CA PHE A 475 36.98 6.69 12.68
C PHE A 475 37.58 7.43 13.89
N ASP A 476 37.34 6.98 15.11
CA ASP A 476 37.96 7.58 16.30
C ASP A 476 39.37 7.03 16.59
N SER A 477 40.09 7.64 17.53
CA SER A 477 41.46 7.25 17.87
C SER A 477 41.59 5.90 18.60
N HIS A 478 40.51 5.26 19.04
CA HIS A 478 40.55 3.97 19.74
C HIS A 478 40.42 2.77 18.80
N THR A 479 39.96 3.00 17.57
CA THR A 479 39.80 2.00 16.52
C THR A 479 40.76 2.20 15.35
N ARG A 480 41.55 3.27 15.42
CA ARG A 480 42.66 3.54 14.52
C ARG A 480 43.94 2.86 15.02
N ASN A 481 44.71 2.32 14.08
CA ASN A 481 46.10 1.97 14.34
C ASN A 481 46.93 3.27 14.51
N ALA A 482 48.25 3.13 14.69
CA ALA A 482 49.15 4.27 14.89
C ALA A 482 49.14 5.33 13.76
N ASN A 483 48.72 4.99 12.53
CA ASN A 483 48.65 5.91 11.39
C ASN A 483 47.28 6.55 11.16
N GLY A 484 46.29 6.23 11.98
CA GLY A 484 44.95 6.78 11.80
C GLY A 484 44.06 5.98 10.85
N SER A 485 44.52 4.86 10.29
CA SER A 485 43.70 3.88 9.57
C SER A 485 42.91 3.01 10.54
N LEU A 486 41.77 2.46 10.11
CA LEU A 486 41.21 1.25 10.72
C LEU A 486 42.28 0.15 10.89
N GLU A 487 42.18 -0.63 11.97
CA GLU A 487 43.00 -1.85 12.16
C GLU A 487 42.70 -2.90 11.09
N ASP A 488 43.59 -3.89 10.91
CA ASP A 488 43.33 -4.93 9.91
C ASP A 488 42.08 -5.74 10.26
N GLY A 489 41.25 -5.98 9.26
CA GLY A 489 40.02 -6.73 9.44
C GLY A 489 38.97 -6.43 8.38
N ASN A 490 37.88 -7.17 8.45
CA ASN A 490 36.68 -6.94 7.64
C ASN A 490 35.75 -6.01 8.40
N TYR A 491 35.08 -5.10 7.71
CA TYR A 491 34.18 -4.12 8.31
C TYR A 491 32.80 -4.18 7.67
N GLN A 492 31.81 -3.70 8.40
CA GLN A 492 30.45 -3.54 7.93
C GLN A 492 29.93 -2.16 8.32
N LEU A 493 29.42 -1.42 7.35
CA LEU A 493 28.64 -0.21 7.52
C LEU A 493 27.15 -0.58 7.54
N SER A 494 26.39 0.03 8.45
CA SER A 494 24.94 -0.02 8.45
C SER A 494 24.36 1.40 8.50
N ILE A 495 23.38 1.67 7.63
CA ILE A 495 22.59 2.90 7.57
C ILE A 495 21.15 2.54 7.96
N ALA A 496 20.65 3.08 9.06
CA ALA A 496 19.27 2.95 9.50
C ALA A 496 18.40 3.95 8.74
N GLY A 497 17.59 3.48 7.79
CA GLY A 497 16.87 4.33 6.84
C GLY A 497 15.84 5.25 7.51
N HIS A 498 15.18 4.76 8.57
CA HIS A 498 14.23 5.53 9.36
C HIS A 498 14.84 6.76 10.07
N LEU A 499 16.17 6.83 10.19
CA LEU A 499 16.91 7.94 10.81
C LEU A 499 17.58 8.86 9.78
N VAL A 500 17.39 8.63 8.48
CA VAL A 500 17.86 9.51 7.41
C VAL A 500 16.65 10.14 6.74
N LEU A 501 16.43 11.43 6.93
CA LEU A 501 15.20 12.11 6.54
C LEU A 501 15.45 13.20 5.51
N ARG A 502 14.53 13.36 4.57
CA ARG A 502 14.46 14.52 3.68
C ARG A 502 13.06 15.10 3.74
N ASP A 503 12.93 16.37 4.11
CA ASP A 503 11.64 17.03 4.30
C ASP A 503 10.69 16.25 5.26
N GLY A 504 11.27 15.54 6.24
CA GLY A 504 10.55 14.68 7.19
C GLY A 504 10.24 13.27 6.67
N ILE A 505 10.65 12.94 5.45
CA ILE A 505 10.42 11.64 4.79
C ILE A 505 11.66 10.77 4.99
N PRO A 506 11.53 9.62 5.66
CA PRO A 506 12.65 8.73 5.90
C PRO A 506 13.12 7.98 4.64
N MET A 507 14.38 7.56 4.62
CA MET A 507 14.91 6.62 3.63
C MET A 507 14.18 5.29 3.75
N GLY A 508 13.77 4.76 2.60
CA GLY A 508 12.79 3.68 2.55
C GLY A 508 13.27 2.35 3.11
N GLU A 509 14.57 2.12 3.27
CA GLU A 509 15.10 0.86 3.80
C GLU A 509 16.42 1.06 4.54
N ASP A 510 16.74 0.14 5.44
CA ASP A 510 18.09 0.07 5.99
C ASP A 510 19.06 -0.45 4.94
N TYR A 511 20.29 0.08 4.95
CA TYR A 511 21.34 -0.35 4.04
C TYR A 511 22.52 -0.95 4.79
N THR A 512 23.12 -1.99 4.23
CA THR A 512 24.34 -2.62 4.77
C THR A 512 25.38 -2.76 3.67
N PHE A 513 26.62 -2.40 3.99
CA PHE A 513 27.78 -2.49 3.09
C PHE A 513 28.95 -3.15 3.81
N GLY A 514 29.69 -4.03 3.14
CA GLY A 514 30.75 -4.86 3.72
C GLY A 514 30.27 -6.22 4.25
N ASN A 515 29.01 -6.58 4.03
CA ASN A 515 28.46 -7.89 4.39
C ASN A 515 28.73 -8.96 3.32
N VAL A 516 29.07 -8.58 2.08
CA VAL A 516 29.55 -9.46 1.01
C VAL A 516 30.99 -9.13 0.59
N GLU A 517 31.73 -10.11 0.06
CA GLU A 517 33.17 -9.93 -0.26
C GLU A 517 33.40 -8.87 -1.35
N ALA A 518 32.43 -8.75 -2.28
CA ALA A 518 32.48 -7.80 -3.39
C ALA A 518 32.47 -6.32 -2.95
N ASP A 519 31.94 -6.01 -1.77
CA ASP A 519 31.91 -4.64 -1.23
C ASP A 519 33.33 -4.15 -0.89
N ALA A 520 34.28 -5.07 -0.68
CA ALA A 520 35.67 -4.78 -0.37
C ALA A 520 35.85 -3.81 0.83
N PHE A 521 34.95 -3.83 1.82
CA PHE A 521 35.13 -3.05 3.05
C PHE A 521 36.00 -3.80 4.06
N TYR A 522 37.32 -3.62 3.91
CA TYR A 522 38.32 -4.20 4.79
C TYR A 522 39.56 -3.31 4.87
N THR A 523 40.42 -3.59 5.83
CA THR A 523 41.77 -3.03 5.89
C THR A 523 42.75 -4.19 6.03
N HIS A 524 43.85 -4.15 5.29
CA HIS A 524 44.95 -5.08 5.37
C HIS A 524 46.25 -4.37 5.00
N TYR A 525 47.03 -3.95 5.99
CA TYR A 525 48.23 -3.16 5.75
C TYR A 525 49.22 -3.87 4.81
N GLY A 526 49.62 -3.15 3.76
CA GLY A 526 50.50 -3.65 2.72
C GLY A 526 49.79 -4.28 1.53
N ASP A 527 48.45 -4.37 1.53
CA ASP A 527 47.67 -4.73 0.34
C ASP A 527 47.34 -3.44 -0.44
N VAL A 528 48.18 -3.15 -1.42
CA VAL A 528 48.10 -1.92 -2.23
C VAL A 528 47.27 -2.17 -3.47
N THR A 529 47.19 -3.42 -3.94
CA THR A 529 46.38 -3.83 -5.09
C THR A 529 44.91 -4.06 -4.73
N GLY A 530 44.58 -4.16 -3.44
CA GLY A 530 43.21 -4.38 -2.97
C GLY A 530 42.72 -5.80 -3.27
N ASP A 531 43.62 -6.76 -3.48
CA ASP A 531 43.29 -8.15 -3.81
C ASP A 531 43.18 -9.08 -2.58
N ARG A 532 43.20 -8.48 -1.38
CA ARG A 532 43.11 -9.11 -0.06
C ARG A 532 44.37 -9.87 0.33
N THR A 533 45.43 -9.86 -0.49
CA THR A 533 46.65 -10.67 -0.30
C THR A 533 47.92 -9.84 -0.45
N VAL A 534 48.64 -9.63 0.65
CA VAL A 534 49.96 -8.98 0.60
C VAL A 534 50.97 -9.91 -0.06
N ASN A 535 51.34 -9.62 -1.30
CA ASN A 535 52.18 -10.49 -2.11
C ASN A 535 53.28 -9.71 -2.85
N ILE A 536 53.88 -10.36 -3.86
CA ILE A 536 54.99 -9.79 -4.60
C ILE A 536 54.62 -8.50 -5.34
N PHE A 537 53.38 -8.36 -5.79
CA PHE A 537 52.91 -7.14 -6.46
C PHE A 537 52.91 -5.95 -5.49
N ASP A 538 52.46 -6.16 -4.27
CA ASP A 538 52.50 -5.11 -3.23
C ASP A 538 53.92 -4.78 -2.79
N LEU A 539 54.80 -5.80 -2.68
CA LEU A 539 56.20 -5.57 -2.34
C LEU A 539 56.90 -4.74 -3.42
N LEU A 540 56.52 -4.90 -4.69
CA LEU A 540 57.03 -4.07 -5.78
C LEU A 540 56.54 -2.63 -5.66
N SER A 541 55.29 -2.40 -5.22
CA SER A 541 54.76 -1.06 -4.91
C SER A 541 55.49 -0.45 -3.71
N PHE A 542 55.61 -1.18 -2.61
CA PHE A 542 56.32 -0.75 -1.41
C PHE A 542 57.79 -0.37 -1.69
N ARG A 543 58.47 -1.17 -2.51
CA ARG A 543 59.86 -0.89 -2.91
C ARG A 543 60.01 0.43 -3.67
N GLN A 544 59.00 0.85 -4.44
CA GLN A 544 59.08 2.09 -5.22
C GLN A 544 59.05 3.34 -4.32
N VAL A 545 58.41 3.24 -3.17
CA VAL A 545 58.22 4.34 -2.23
C VAL A 545 59.19 4.28 -1.04
N TYR A 546 59.88 3.16 -0.83
CA TYR A 546 60.81 2.99 0.29
C TYR A 546 61.96 4.01 0.28
N GLY A 547 62.10 4.74 1.38
CA GLY A 547 63.06 5.82 1.58
C GLY A 547 62.56 7.21 1.17
N SER A 548 61.32 7.32 0.65
CA SER A 548 60.67 8.60 0.41
C SER A 548 60.15 9.23 1.71
N VAL A 549 60.02 10.55 1.71
CA VAL A 549 59.47 11.34 2.83
C VAL A 549 58.31 12.21 2.35
N ASP A 550 57.49 12.69 3.29
CA ASP A 550 56.38 13.60 2.98
C ASP A 550 56.84 14.80 2.13
N GLY A 551 56.11 15.06 1.05
CA GLY A 551 56.45 16.03 0.01
C GLY A 551 57.24 15.48 -1.19
N ASP A 552 57.78 14.27 -1.14
CA ASP A 552 58.36 13.61 -2.31
C ASP A 552 57.27 13.15 -3.29
N VAL A 553 57.56 13.23 -4.60
CA VAL A 553 56.61 12.85 -5.67
C VAL A 553 56.14 11.39 -5.59
N ASN A 554 56.99 10.51 -5.06
CA ASN A 554 56.71 9.09 -4.93
C ASN A 554 56.38 8.68 -3.48
N TYR A 555 56.17 9.62 -2.58
CA TYR A 555 55.72 9.29 -1.23
C TYR A 555 54.28 8.80 -1.28
N ASP A 556 54.04 7.66 -0.63
CA ASP A 556 52.70 7.08 -0.48
C ASP A 556 52.37 6.96 1.00
N VAL A 557 51.49 7.84 1.45
CA VAL A 557 51.02 7.89 2.85
C VAL A 557 50.37 6.57 3.29
N ASN A 558 49.80 5.80 2.37
CA ASN A 558 49.15 4.53 2.71
C ASN A 558 50.14 3.44 3.12
N LEU A 559 51.43 3.65 2.82
CA LEU A 559 52.52 2.74 3.17
C LEU A 559 53.39 3.28 4.32
N ASP A 560 53.13 4.48 4.83
CA ASP A 560 53.68 5.00 6.08
C ASP A 560 52.80 4.52 7.26
N TYR A 561 53.17 3.38 7.86
CA TYR A 561 52.43 2.71 8.92
C TYR A 561 52.57 3.38 10.28
N ASP A 562 53.71 4.01 10.57
CA ASP A 562 53.92 4.70 11.84
C ASP A 562 53.58 6.20 11.79
N ALA A 563 53.14 6.69 10.62
CA ALA A 563 52.84 8.08 10.33
C ALA A 563 54.01 9.02 10.69
N GLY A 564 55.24 8.53 10.54
CA GLY A 564 56.47 9.28 10.81
C GLY A 564 56.80 10.33 9.75
N GLY A 565 56.07 10.36 8.63
CA GLY A 565 56.32 11.20 7.46
C GLY A 565 57.41 10.63 6.55
N ALA A 566 57.70 9.34 6.64
CA ALA A 566 58.75 8.68 5.88
C ALA A 566 58.53 7.17 5.76
N VAL A 567 58.45 6.63 4.54
CA VAL A 567 58.35 5.18 4.35
C VAL A 567 59.72 4.55 4.54
N ASN A 568 59.94 3.86 5.65
CA ASN A 568 61.23 3.36 6.08
C ASN A 568 61.14 1.96 6.73
N VAL A 569 62.17 1.59 7.50
CA VAL A 569 62.25 0.27 8.15
C VAL A 569 61.09 0.02 9.11
N PHE A 570 60.55 1.07 9.76
CA PHE A 570 59.43 0.94 10.70
C PHE A 570 58.13 0.51 10.02
N ASP A 571 57.98 0.83 8.73
CA ASP A 571 56.83 0.44 7.89
C ASP A 571 57.05 -0.91 7.19
N LEU A 572 58.31 -1.18 6.84
CA LEU A 572 58.68 -2.46 6.25
C LEU A 572 58.47 -3.63 7.22
N LEU A 573 58.61 -3.41 8.52
CA LEU A 573 58.39 -4.43 9.54
C LEU A 573 56.94 -4.96 9.56
N PRO A 574 55.90 -4.13 9.74
CA PRO A 574 54.50 -4.56 9.67
C PRO A 574 54.13 -5.10 8.29
N PHE A 575 54.70 -4.57 7.20
CA PHE A 575 54.50 -5.11 5.86
C PHE A 575 55.01 -6.56 5.77
N ARG A 576 56.24 -6.81 6.24
CA ARG A 576 56.87 -8.14 6.23
C ARG A 576 56.14 -9.15 7.11
N GLN A 577 55.49 -8.71 8.20
CA GLN A 577 54.68 -9.58 9.04
C GLN A 577 53.46 -10.12 8.28
N ARG A 578 52.94 -9.34 7.32
CA ARG A 578 51.77 -9.68 6.51
C ARG A 578 52.12 -10.26 5.15
N TYR A 579 53.37 -10.17 4.70
CA TYR A 579 53.80 -10.71 3.42
C TYR A 579 53.50 -12.22 3.29
N GLY A 580 52.74 -12.59 2.27
CA GLY A 580 52.23 -13.93 2.02
C GLY A 580 50.93 -14.27 2.74
N SER A 581 50.31 -13.31 3.44
CA SER A 581 49.01 -13.49 4.09
C SER A 581 47.87 -12.97 3.23
N THR A 582 46.76 -13.70 3.25
CA THR A 582 45.47 -13.29 2.69
C THR A 582 44.50 -13.01 3.84
N LEU A 583 43.79 -11.89 3.79
CA LEU A 583 42.71 -11.60 4.73
C LEU A 583 41.46 -12.39 4.32
N PRO A 584 41.02 -13.41 5.08
CA PRO A 584 39.86 -14.21 4.70
C PRO A 584 38.56 -13.41 4.82
N PHE A 585 37.57 -13.72 3.98
CA PHE A 585 36.16 -13.36 4.20
C PHE A 585 35.39 -14.58 4.67
N GLU A 586 34.91 -14.59 5.91
CA GLU A 586 34.00 -15.63 6.38
C GLU A 586 32.57 -15.09 6.43
N PHE A 587 31.64 -15.80 5.78
CA PHE A 587 30.21 -15.45 5.79
C PHE A 587 29.63 -15.55 7.20
N ALA A 588 28.89 -14.53 7.61
CA ALA A 588 28.09 -14.59 8.83
C ALA A 588 26.91 -15.58 8.66
N SER A 589 27.14 -16.81 9.10
CA SER A 589 26.18 -17.87 9.50
C SER A 589 25.54 -18.80 8.43
N GLY A 590 25.54 -20.10 8.76
CA GLY A 590 24.44 -21.03 8.42
C GLY A 590 24.73 -22.21 7.48
N LYS A 591 25.26 -23.32 8.02
CA LYS A 591 25.44 -24.65 7.40
C LYS A 591 26.35 -24.69 6.15
N ARG A 592 27.52 -25.32 6.30
CA ARG A 592 28.08 -26.13 5.20
C ARG A 592 26.98 -27.09 4.77
N ALA A 593 26.47 -26.93 3.55
CA ALA A 593 25.83 -28.02 2.85
C ALA A 593 26.86 -29.14 2.72
N LEU A 594 26.84 -30.07 3.67
CA LEU A 594 27.37 -31.40 3.43
C LEU A 594 26.46 -31.97 2.34
N VAL A 595 26.95 -31.95 1.12
CA VAL A 595 26.47 -32.86 0.09
C VAL A 595 26.72 -34.24 0.67
N SER A 596 25.65 -34.88 1.15
CA SER A 596 25.68 -36.31 1.41
C SER A 596 25.76 -36.99 0.05
N ASP A 597 26.96 -37.35 -0.38
CA ASP A 597 27.08 -38.41 -1.36
C ASP A 597 26.74 -39.72 -0.62
N GLY A 598 25.54 -40.22 -0.91
CA GLY A 598 25.08 -41.49 -0.37
C GLY A 598 26.01 -42.62 -0.77
N SER A 599 27.01 -42.91 0.05
CA SER A 599 27.65 -44.23 0.13
C SER A 599 28.43 -44.33 1.44
N GLY A 600 27.79 -44.92 2.44
CA GLY A 600 28.53 -45.54 3.53
C GLY A 600 29.29 -46.73 2.96
N ASP A 601 30.62 -46.65 2.91
CA ASP A 601 31.50 -47.72 3.41
C ASP A 601 32.98 -47.33 3.24
N ALA A 602 33.70 -47.40 4.35
CA ALA A 602 35.15 -47.22 4.39
C ALA A 602 35.87 -48.54 4.08
N LYS A 603 36.82 -48.54 3.12
CA LYS A 603 38.06 -49.34 3.18
C LYS A 603 39.22 -48.67 2.43
N PRO A 604 40.47 -48.79 2.92
CA PRO A 604 41.64 -48.12 2.32
C PRO A 604 42.29 -48.98 1.23
N VAL A 605 42.62 -48.37 0.09
CA VAL A 605 43.47 -48.98 -0.95
C VAL A 605 44.78 -48.20 -1.07
N LYS A 606 45.88 -48.88 -0.74
CA LYS A 606 47.26 -48.46 -1.03
C LYS A 606 47.48 -48.44 -2.54
N THR A 607 48.04 -47.37 -3.08
CA THR A 607 48.67 -47.38 -4.41
C THR A 607 50.16 -47.04 -4.30
N SER A 608 50.96 -48.10 -4.27
CA SER A 608 52.35 -48.06 -4.70
C SER A 608 52.37 -48.28 -6.22
N GLY A 609 52.99 -47.36 -6.97
CA GLY A 609 53.15 -47.48 -8.42
C GLY A 609 54.43 -46.83 -8.89
N GLY A 610 55.54 -47.55 -8.75
CA GLY A 610 56.85 -47.19 -9.29
C GLY A 610 56.92 -47.34 -10.80
N VAL A 611 57.83 -46.54 -11.37
CA VAL A 611 58.18 -46.36 -12.78
C VAL A 611 58.77 -47.62 -13.42
N ALA A 612 58.41 -47.90 -14.68
CA ALA A 612 59.23 -48.68 -15.61
C ALA A 612 59.25 -48.05 -17.01
N ARG A 613 60.46 -47.76 -17.50
CA ARG A 613 60.77 -47.29 -18.87
C ARG A 613 60.75 -48.47 -19.85
N GLY A 614 60.22 -48.24 -21.05
CA GLY A 614 60.42 -49.09 -22.23
C GLY A 614 61.76 -48.79 -22.91
N LYS A 615 62.30 -49.82 -23.58
CA LYS A 615 63.49 -49.80 -24.44
C LYS A 615 63.38 -48.82 -25.60
#